data_AF-A0A4U9HH97-F1
#
_entry.id   AF-A0A4U9HH97-F1
#
_cell.length_a   1.000
_cell.length_b   1.000
_cell.length_c   1.000
_cell.angle_alpha   90.00
_cell.angle_beta   90.00
_cell.angle_gamma   90.00
#
_symmetry.space_group_name_H-M   'P 1'
#
loop_
_entity.id
_entity.type
_entity.pdbx_description
1 polymer ?
#
loop_
_entity_poly.entity_id
_entity_poly.type
_entity_poly.pdbx_seq_one_letter_code
_entity_poly.pdbx_strand_id
1 'polypeptide(L)'
;MNSTRQFMRELNRLGLTSAIDAGGGFQNYPEDYEVIAELHEKKQMTIRIAYNLFTQRPGHELEDFEKWTDMLKPGQGTDFFRHNGAGEMLVFSAADFEDFLEPRPDLAPGMEDELERVVRHLVEHRWPFRLHATYDESISRMLDVFEKVNREIPFDGLHWFFDHAETVTQRNIDRIKALGGGIAVQHRMAFQGEYFAERYGMEAVRHTPPVTRMLETGVPVGLGTDATRGGEL
;
A
#
# COMPACT_ATOMS: atom_id res chain seq x y z
N MET A 1 5.14 20.79 -12.92
CA MET A 1 4.81 20.47 -14.34
C MET A 1 5.96 19.89 -15.18
N ASN A 2 7.05 20.63 -15.47
CA ASN A 2 8.09 20.12 -16.41
C ASN A 2 8.82 18.87 -15.89
N SER A 3 9.15 18.83 -14.58
CA SER A 3 9.77 17.67 -13.93
C SER A 3 8.93 16.40 -14.10
N THR A 4 7.66 16.43 -13.72
CA THR A 4 6.71 15.30 -13.86
C THR A 4 6.63 14.79 -15.30
N ARG A 5 6.60 15.68 -16.30
CA ARG A 5 6.57 15.30 -17.71
C ARG A 5 7.85 14.58 -18.16
N GLN A 6 9.01 15.06 -17.73
CA GLN A 6 10.28 14.42 -18.03
C GLN A 6 10.40 13.06 -17.34
N PHE A 7 9.96 12.97 -16.09
CA PHE A 7 9.92 11.72 -15.35
C PHE A 7 9.05 10.67 -16.05
N MET A 8 7.82 11.00 -16.44
CA MET A 8 6.96 10.05 -17.17
C MET A 8 7.57 9.60 -18.50
N ARG A 9 8.29 10.48 -19.21
CA ARG A 9 9.01 10.11 -20.45
C ARG A 9 10.17 9.15 -20.17
N GLU A 10 10.88 9.34 -19.07
CA GLU A 10 11.96 8.43 -18.67
C GLU A 10 11.40 7.06 -18.29
N LEU A 11 10.26 7.01 -17.60
CA LEU A 11 9.54 5.76 -17.36
C LEU A 11 9.13 5.07 -18.68
N ASN A 12 8.65 5.83 -19.68
CA ASN A 12 8.36 5.26 -20.99
C ASN A 12 9.62 4.71 -21.70
N ARG A 13 10.78 5.37 -21.56
CA ARG A 13 12.06 4.89 -22.10
C ARG A 13 12.43 3.52 -21.54
N LEU A 14 12.02 3.24 -20.31
CA LEU A 14 12.18 1.96 -19.62
C LEU A 14 11.04 0.97 -19.89
N GLY A 15 10.06 1.31 -20.75
CA GLY A 15 8.94 0.46 -21.11
C GLY A 15 7.75 0.51 -20.15
N LEU A 16 7.78 1.37 -19.12
CA LEU A 16 6.66 1.54 -18.20
C LEU A 16 5.57 2.38 -18.86
N THR A 17 4.34 1.89 -18.81
CA THR A 17 3.16 2.53 -19.42
C THR A 17 2.04 2.84 -18.42
N SER A 18 2.16 2.33 -17.20
CA SER A 18 1.24 2.61 -16.09
C SER A 18 1.93 2.50 -14.75
N ALA A 19 1.43 3.25 -13.77
CA ALA A 19 1.86 3.18 -12.38
C ALA A 19 0.65 3.25 -11.45
N ILE A 20 0.80 2.64 -10.27
CA ILE A 20 -0.12 2.85 -9.15
C ILE A 20 0.59 3.80 -8.19
N ASP A 21 -0.06 4.93 -7.91
CA ASP A 21 0.39 5.87 -6.88
C ASP A 21 -0.19 5.42 -5.53
N ALA A 22 0.70 5.13 -4.57
CA ALA A 22 0.34 4.65 -3.25
C ALA A 22 -0.04 5.78 -2.27
N GLY A 23 -0.03 7.05 -2.70
CA GLY A 23 -0.41 8.19 -1.86
C GLY A 23 0.65 8.62 -0.82
N GLY A 24 1.84 8.01 -0.83
CA GLY A 24 2.92 8.31 0.11
C GLY A 24 3.57 9.70 -0.06
N GLY A 25 4.38 10.10 0.93
CA GLY A 25 5.20 11.32 0.86
C GLY A 25 4.49 12.62 1.25
N PHE A 26 3.47 12.55 2.11
CA PHE A 26 2.69 13.70 2.59
C PHE A 26 1.98 14.48 1.48
N GLN A 27 1.57 13.81 0.40
CA GLN A 27 0.76 14.43 -0.64
C GLN A 27 -0.67 14.65 -0.15
N ASN A 28 -1.04 15.91 0.03
CA ASN A 28 -2.36 16.34 0.47
C ASN A 28 -3.34 16.30 -0.70
N TYR A 29 -4.56 15.85 -0.40
CA TYR A 29 -5.62 15.73 -1.39
C TYR A 29 -6.75 16.71 -1.04
N PRO A 30 -7.17 17.57 -1.99
CA PRO A 30 -6.85 17.52 -3.43
C PRO A 30 -5.59 18.29 -3.89
N GLU A 31 -4.98 19.10 -3.04
CA GLU A 31 -4.07 20.18 -3.46
C GLU A 31 -2.82 19.68 -4.21
N ASP A 32 -2.16 18.63 -3.72
CA ASP A 32 -0.92 18.12 -4.34
C ASP A 32 -1.20 17.29 -5.61
N TYR A 33 -2.46 16.89 -5.83
CA TYR A 33 -2.90 16.17 -7.03
C TYR A 33 -3.25 17.10 -8.20
N GLU A 34 -3.33 18.41 -7.98
CA GLU A 34 -3.65 19.39 -9.04
C GLU A 34 -2.65 19.33 -10.20
N VAL A 35 -1.37 19.10 -9.91
CA VAL A 35 -0.31 19.05 -10.94
C VAL A 35 -0.55 17.90 -11.92
N ILE A 36 -0.89 16.71 -11.42
CA ILE A 36 -1.13 15.56 -12.29
C ILE A 36 -2.50 15.65 -12.96
N ALA A 37 -3.51 16.22 -12.29
CA ALA A 37 -4.82 16.51 -12.86
C ALA A 37 -4.72 17.50 -14.03
N GLU A 38 -3.96 18.59 -13.90
CA GLU A 38 -3.74 19.56 -14.97
C GLU A 38 -3.01 18.93 -16.17
N LEU A 39 -2.03 18.06 -15.91
CA LEU A 39 -1.34 17.31 -16.97
C LEU A 39 -2.29 16.35 -17.69
N HIS A 40 -3.21 15.71 -16.96
CA HIS A 40 -4.26 14.88 -17.54
C HIS A 40 -5.18 15.70 -18.44
N GLU A 41 -5.72 16.82 -17.95
CA GLU A 41 -6.62 17.72 -18.69
C GLU A 41 -5.99 18.23 -19.98
N LYS A 42 -4.70 18.60 -19.92
CA LYS A 42 -3.93 19.07 -21.08
C LYS A 42 -3.45 17.94 -21.99
N LYS A 43 -3.80 16.67 -21.71
CA LYS A 43 -3.38 15.47 -22.44
C LYS A 43 -1.85 15.34 -22.54
N GLN A 44 -1.16 15.69 -21.45
CA GLN A 44 0.31 15.72 -21.35
C GLN A 44 0.90 14.57 -20.54
N MET A 45 0.06 13.73 -19.93
CA MET A 45 0.52 12.48 -19.32
C MET A 45 0.94 11.48 -20.39
N THR A 46 2.00 10.71 -20.11
CA THR A 46 2.51 9.67 -21.02
C THR A 46 2.50 8.27 -20.41
N ILE A 47 2.07 8.15 -19.14
CA ILE A 47 1.74 6.90 -18.47
C ILE A 47 0.35 7.01 -17.85
N ARG A 48 -0.35 5.87 -17.70
CA ARG A 48 -1.62 5.81 -16.98
C ARG A 48 -1.35 5.77 -15.47
N ILE A 49 -2.07 6.57 -14.69
CA ILE A 49 -1.90 6.61 -13.23
C ILE A 49 -3.22 6.26 -12.56
N ALA A 50 -3.16 5.31 -11.64
CA ALA A 50 -4.25 5.00 -10.75
C ALA A 50 -3.79 5.29 -9.32
N TYR A 51 -4.48 6.20 -8.61
CA TYR A 51 -3.98 6.73 -7.34
C TYR A 51 -4.81 6.30 -6.14
N ASN A 52 -4.12 6.10 -5.02
CA ASN A 52 -4.70 5.82 -3.73
C ASN A 52 -4.57 7.04 -2.80
N LEU A 53 -5.46 7.15 -1.82
CA LEU A 53 -5.43 8.23 -0.82
C LEU A 53 -4.92 7.71 0.52
N PHE A 54 -3.86 8.36 0.98
CA PHE A 54 -3.13 8.11 2.21
C PHE A 54 -3.61 9.09 3.28
N THR A 55 -3.75 8.66 4.55
CA THR A 55 -4.22 9.53 5.64
C THR A 55 -3.33 10.76 5.89
N GLN A 56 -3.91 11.94 6.11
CA GLN A 56 -3.17 13.20 6.14
C GLN A 56 -3.09 13.83 7.53
N ARG A 57 -4.05 13.55 8.41
CA ARG A 57 -4.15 14.16 9.74
C ARG A 57 -4.02 13.11 10.84
N PRO A 58 -2.88 13.03 11.55
CA PRO A 58 -2.72 12.13 12.68
C PRO A 58 -3.83 12.31 13.72
N GLY A 59 -4.47 11.21 14.14
CA GLY A 59 -5.61 11.20 15.06
C GLY A 59 -6.97 11.56 14.44
N HIS A 60 -7.02 11.92 13.16
CA HIS A 60 -8.24 12.24 12.40
C HIS A 60 -8.38 11.38 11.13
N GLU A 61 -7.76 10.21 11.12
CA GLU A 61 -7.62 9.36 9.93
C GLU A 61 -8.97 8.87 9.41
N LEU A 62 -9.90 8.52 10.31
CA LEU A 62 -11.26 8.15 9.92
C LEU A 62 -11.99 9.32 9.23
N GLU A 63 -11.87 10.54 9.76
CA GLU A 63 -12.52 11.72 9.17
C GLU A 63 -11.99 12.01 7.76
N ASP A 64 -10.70 11.76 7.52
CA ASP A 64 -10.10 11.88 6.19
C ASP A 64 -10.79 10.92 5.20
N PHE A 65 -10.95 9.65 5.59
CA PHE A 65 -11.62 8.66 4.74
C PHE A 65 -13.11 8.90 4.59
N GLU A 66 -13.83 9.33 5.63
CA GLU A 66 -15.24 9.72 5.56
C GLU A 66 -15.44 10.84 4.53
N LYS A 67 -14.61 11.90 4.61
CA LYS A 67 -14.64 13.00 3.66
C LYS A 67 -14.36 12.52 2.23
N TRP A 68 -13.36 11.66 2.01
CA TRP A 68 -13.01 11.20 0.67
C TRP A 68 -14.05 10.24 0.08
N THR A 69 -14.67 9.38 0.89
CA THR A 69 -15.76 8.50 0.45
C THR A 69 -17.00 9.27 -0.01
N ASP A 70 -17.24 10.46 0.53
CA ASP A 70 -18.32 11.35 0.07
C ASP A 70 -17.98 12.06 -1.26
N MET A 71 -16.69 12.30 -1.51
CA MET A 71 -16.21 13.08 -2.66
C MET A 71 -15.90 12.23 -3.89
N LEU A 72 -15.47 10.98 -3.70
CA LEU A 72 -14.92 10.12 -4.75
C LEU A 72 -15.61 8.77 -4.79
N LYS A 73 -15.51 8.10 -5.94
CA LYS A 73 -15.87 6.69 -6.10
C LYS A 73 -14.66 5.90 -6.59
N PRO A 74 -14.49 4.64 -6.19
CA PRO A 74 -13.48 3.77 -6.79
C PRO A 74 -13.67 3.73 -8.32
N GLY A 75 -12.58 3.95 -9.05
CA GLY A 75 -12.57 4.04 -10.51
C GLY A 75 -12.97 5.40 -11.09
N GLN A 76 -13.30 6.41 -10.27
CA GLN A 76 -13.62 7.75 -10.76
C GLN A 76 -12.44 8.37 -11.52
N GLY A 77 -12.68 8.83 -12.74
CA GLY A 77 -11.68 9.40 -13.63
C GLY A 77 -11.80 8.87 -15.05
N THR A 78 -10.66 8.64 -15.71
CA THR A 78 -10.54 8.06 -17.05
C THR A 78 -9.62 6.85 -17.03
N ASP A 79 -9.49 6.14 -18.16
CA ASP A 79 -8.50 5.05 -18.31
C ASP A 79 -7.04 5.53 -18.16
N PHE A 80 -6.79 6.84 -18.19
CA PHE A 80 -5.47 7.44 -18.09
C PHE A 80 -5.16 8.00 -16.70
N PHE A 81 -6.17 8.45 -15.97
CA PHE A 81 -6.03 8.99 -14.63
C PHE A 81 -7.29 8.71 -13.81
N ARG A 82 -7.18 7.90 -12.76
CA ARG A 82 -8.34 7.53 -11.92
C ARG A 82 -7.99 7.26 -10.47
N HIS A 83 -8.98 7.45 -9.61
CA HIS A 83 -8.91 7.07 -8.22
C HIS A 83 -9.13 5.56 -8.05
N ASN A 84 -8.31 4.89 -7.24
CA ASN A 84 -8.43 3.46 -6.93
C ASN A 84 -9.08 3.20 -5.56
N GLY A 85 -8.67 3.92 -4.53
CA GLY A 85 -9.14 3.69 -3.17
C GLY A 85 -8.17 4.21 -2.11
N ALA A 86 -8.15 3.59 -0.94
CA ALA A 86 -7.38 4.01 0.23
C ALA A 86 -5.98 3.38 0.30
N GLY A 87 -5.08 3.98 1.08
CA GLY A 87 -3.74 3.48 1.39
C GLY A 87 -2.62 4.29 0.76
N GLU A 88 -1.35 3.93 0.98
CA GLU A 88 -0.86 2.73 1.70
C GLU A 88 -0.79 2.86 3.23
N MET A 89 -1.06 4.04 3.78
CA MET A 89 -1.23 4.24 5.23
C MET A 89 -2.70 4.54 5.53
N LEU A 90 -3.34 3.63 6.27
CA LEU A 90 -4.72 3.80 6.72
C LEU A 90 -4.80 4.46 8.09
N VAL A 91 -3.89 4.11 9.00
CA VAL A 91 -3.75 4.77 10.31
C VAL A 91 -2.27 4.90 10.64
N PHE A 92 -1.85 6.02 11.22
CA PHE A 92 -0.44 6.24 11.54
C PHE A 92 0.09 5.25 12.58
N SER A 93 -0.77 4.73 13.46
CA SER A 93 -0.41 3.72 14.46
C SER A 93 -0.06 2.35 13.90
N ALA A 94 -0.36 2.10 12.62
CA ALA A 94 -0.04 0.86 11.91
C ALA A 94 1.24 0.96 11.06
N ALA A 95 1.97 2.08 11.12
CA ALA A 95 3.21 2.27 10.37
C ALA A 95 4.35 1.42 10.96
N ASP A 96 4.72 0.33 10.27
CA ASP A 96 5.78 -0.58 10.71
C ASP A 96 7.12 -0.41 9.99
N PHE A 97 7.29 0.68 9.22
CA PHE A 97 8.49 1.15 8.48
C PHE A 97 9.60 0.12 8.19
N GLU A 98 9.94 0.00 6.93
CA GLU A 98 10.83 -1.02 6.39
C GLU A 98 12.31 -0.59 6.31
N ASP A 99 12.80 0.10 7.32
CA ASP A 99 14.23 0.41 7.44
C ASP A 99 14.97 -0.69 8.19
N PHE A 100 15.68 -1.55 7.45
CA PHE A 100 16.49 -2.60 8.06
C PHE A 100 17.75 -2.10 8.77
N LEU A 101 18.02 -0.79 8.80
CA LEU A 101 19.04 -0.15 9.65
C LEU A 101 18.53 0.17 11.06
N GLU A 102 17.22 0.33 11.26
CA GLU A 102 16.58 0.64 12.55
C GLU A 102 15.73 -0.51 13.10
N PRO A 103 15.76 -0.86 14.40
CA PRO A 103 15.02 -2.01 14.93
C PRO A 103 13.56 -2.03 14.48
N ARG A 104 13.03 -3.23 14.23
CA ARG A 104 11.61 -3.42 13.90
C ARG A 104 10.74 -2.65 14.91
N PRO A 105 9.87 -1.73 14.47
CA PRO A 105 9.02 -0.98 15.37
C PRO A 105 7.97 -1.88 16.01
N ASP A 106 7.63 -1.59 17.27
CA ASP A 106 6.47 -2.18 17.92
C ASP A 106 5.26 -1.27 17.69
N LEU A 107 4.24 -1.80 17.01
CA LEU A 107 3.00 -1.06 16.76
C LEU A 107 2.27 -0.72 18.06
N ALA A 108 1.65 0.45 18.10
CA ALA A 108 0.97 0.95 19.29
C ALA A 108 -0.14 -0.01 19.79
N PRO A 109 -0.39 -0.11 21.11
CA PRO A 109 -1.44 -1.00 21.64
C PRO A 109 -2.87 -0.68 21.18
N GLY A 110 -3.14 0.56 20.71
CA GLY A 110 -4.45 0.99 20.21
C GLY A 110 -4.62 0.86 18.69
N MET A 111 -3.62 0.32 17.99
CA MET A 111 -3.62 0.25 16.52
C MET A 111 -4.83 -0.50 15.98
N GLU A 112 -5.23 -1.61 16.61
CA GLU A 112 -6.35 -2.43 16.16
C GLU A 112 -7.68 -1.67 16.20
N ASP A 113 -7.93 -0.89 17.25
CA ASP A 113 -9.16 -0.13 17.41
C ASP A 113 -9.25 1.01 16.38
N GLU A 114 -8.13 1.69 16.12
CA GLU A 114 -8.03 2.74 15.11
C GLU A 114 -8.20 2.17 13.70
N LEU A 115 -7.47 1.10 13.39
CA LEU A 115 -7.52 0.42 12.10
C LEU A 115 -8.90 -0.17 11.83
N GLU A 116 -9.55 -0.78 12.82
CA GLU A 116 -10.89 -1.36 12.68
C GLU A 116 -11.90 -0.30 12.23
N ARG A 117 -11.87 0.89 12.84
CA ARG A 117 -12.79 1.99 12.49
C ARG A 117 -12.64 2.38 11.01
N VAL A 118 -11.40 2.54 10.55
CA VAL A 118 -11.11 2.89 9.15
C VAL A 118 -11.48 1.76 8.20
N VAL A 119 -11.06 0.53 8.48
CA VAL A 119 -11.34 -0.63 7.62
C VAL A 119 -12.84 -0.89 7.52
N ARG A 120 -13.57 -0.81 8.63
CA ARG A 120 -15.04 -0.94 8.64
C ARG A 120 -15.69 0.07 7.72
N HIS A 121 -15.31 1.36 7.85
CA HIS A 121 -15.81 2.42 6.98
C HIS A 121 -15.54 2.14 5.49
N LEU A 122 -14.31 1.74 5.15
CA LEU A 122 -13.94 1.42 3.77
C LEU A 122 -14.71 0.22 3.22
N VAL A 123 -14.90 -0.83 4.03
CA VAL A 123 -15.62 -2.04 3.63
C VAL A 123 -17.12 -1.76 3.45
N GLU A 124 -17.74 -0.99 4.35
CA GLU A 124 -19.14 -0.52 4.24
C GLU A 124 -19.38 0.24 2.93
N HIS A 125 -18.42 1.07 2.52
CA HIS A 125 -18.49 1.85 1.29
C HIS A 125 -17.93 1.12 0.07
N ARG A 126 -17.50 -0.13 0.21
CA ARG A 126 -16.89 -0.95 -0.86
C ARG A 126 -15.68 -0.26 -1.52
N TRP A 127 -14.91 0.47 -0.73
CA TRP A 127 -13.68 1.14 -1.15
C TRP A 127 -12.48 0.19 -1.08
N PRO A 128 -11.82 -0.11 -2.22
CA PRO A 128 -10.58 -0.88 -2.22
C PRO A 128 -9.52 -0.21 -1.35
N PHE A 129 -8.68 -1.00 -0.71
CA PHE A 129 -7.63 -0.46 0.14
C PHE A 129 -6.34 -1.26 0.06
N ARG A 130 -5.24 -0.59 0.32
CA ARG A 130 -3.92 -1.20 0.49
C ARG A 130 -3.31 -0.76 1.79
N LEU A 131 -2.46 -1.58 2.38
CA LEU A 131 -1.83 -1.28 3.67
C LEU A 131 -0.36 -1.68 3.65
N HIS A 132 0.49 -0.76 4.06
CA HIS A 132 1.90 -0.99 4.34
C HIS A 132 2.04 -2.03 5.47
N ALA A 133 2.74 -3.13 5.21
CA ALA A 133 3.05 -4.11 6.24
C ALA A 133 4.30 -4.94 5.88
N THR A 134 5.41 -4.62 6.53
CA THR A 134 6.73 -5.25 6.30
C THR A 134 6.86 -6.55 7.09
N TYR A 135 6.38 -6.51 8.33
CA TYR A 135 6.68 -7.52 9.34
C TYR A 135 5.50 -8.48 9.59
N ASP A 136 5.79 -9.78 9.73
CA ASP A 136 4.77 -10.80 9.98
C ASP A 136 3.96 -10.54 11.26
N GLU A 137 4.58 -9.92 12.27
CA GLU A 137 3.87 -9.58 13.50
C GLU A 137 2.86 -8.44 13.30
N SER A 138 3.20 -7.44 12.47
CA SER A 138 2.27 -6.38 12.06
C SER A 138 1.13 -6.96 11.23
N ILE A 139 1.48 -7.76 10.21
CA ILE A 139 0.52 -8.47 9.34
C ILE A 139 -0.43 -9.32 10.20
N SER A 140 0.08 -10.02 11.21
CA SER A 140 -0.74 -10.84 12.10
C SER A 140 -1.83 -10.02 12.79
N ARG A 141 -1.46 -8.86 13.37
CA ARG A 141 -2.38 -7.96 14.08
C ARG A 141 -3.38 -7.29 13.13
N MET A 142 -2.92 -6.84 11.96
CA MET A 142 -3.79 -6.26 10.93
C MET A 142 -4.80 -7.30 10.40
N LEU A 143 -4.38 -8.55 10.20
CA LEU A 143 -5.28 -9.63 9.81
C LEU A 143 -6.31 -9.97 10.89
N ASP A 144 -5.97 -9.88 12.18
CA ASP A 144 -6.94 -10.07 13.27
C ASP A 144 -8.09 -9.05 13.15
N VAL A 145 -7.77 -7.80 12.81
CA VAL A 145 -8.76 -6.74 12.52
C VAL A 145 -9.58 -7.09 11.28
N PHE A 146 -8.92 -7.47 10.18
CA PHE A 146 -9.62 -7.78 8.93
C PHE A 146 -10.57 -8.97 9.08
N GLU A 147 -10.17 -10.02 9.81
CA GLU A 147 -11.01 -11.18 10.12
C GLU A 147 -12.17 -10.82 11.04
N LYS A 148 -11.98 -9.88 11.99
CA LYS A 148 -13.07 -9.34 12.80
C LYS A 148 -14.08 -8.59 11.95
N VAL A 149 -13.64 -7.64 11.13
CA VAL A 149 -14.53 -6.87 10.25
C VAL A 149 -15.24 -7.78 9.24
N ASN A 150 -14.52 -8.69 8.58
CA ASN A 150 -15.08 -9.60 7.57
C ASN A 150 -16.16 -10.56 8.12
N ARG A 151 -16.14 -10.89 9.41
CA ARG A 151 -17.21 -11.67 10.06
C ARG A 151 -18.53 -10.90 10.15
N GLU A 152 -18.47 -9.58 10.22
CA GLU A 152 -19.64 -8.71 10.38
C GLU A 152 -20.07 -8.12 9.03
N ILE A 153 -19.10 -7.69 8.22
CA ILE A 153 -19.29 -7.06 6.92
C ILE A 153 -18.36 -7.77 5.92
N PRO A 154 -18.87 -8.79 5.20
CA PRO A 154 -18.03 -9.60 4.32
C PRO A 154 -17.30 -8.77 3.27
N PHE A 155 -16.02 -9.05 3.08
CA PHE A 155 -15.22 -8.42 2.04
C PHE A 155 -15.70 -8.84 0.66
N ASP A 156 -16.16 -10.08 0.46
CA ASP A 156 -16.93 -10.57 -0.70
C ASP A 156 -16.57 -9.89 -2.05
N GLY A 157 -15.33 -10.08 -2.51
CA GLY A 157 -14.84 -9.50 -3.76
C GLY A 157 -14.32 -8.05 -3.69
N LEU A 158 -14.27 -7.44 -2.51
CA LEU A 158 -13.57 -6.18 -2.28
C LEU A 158 -12.07 -6.39 -2.46
N HIS A 159 -11.44 -5.60 -3.33
CA HIS A 159 -10.01 -5.71 -3.57
C HIS A 159 -9.22 -5.04 -2.45
N TRP A 160 -8.34 -5.81 -1.83
CA TRP A 160 -7.37 -5.30 -0.86
C TRP A 160 -6.06 -6.09 -0.92
N PHE A 161 -4.97 -5.46 -0.49
CA PHE A 161 -3.66 -6.13 -0.43
C PHE A 161 -2.72 -5.47 0.58
N PHE A 162 -1.75 -6.24 1.05
CA PHE A 162 -0.59 -5.70 1.77
C PHE A 162 0.51 -5.30 0.78
N ASP A 163 1.17 -4.18 1.08
CA ASP A 163 2.43 -3.81 0.48
C ASP A 163 3.61 -4.37 1.30
N HIS A 164 4.69 -4.70 0.61
CA HIS A 164 5.97 -5.16 1.17
C HIS A 164 5.99 -6.65 1.56
N ALA A 165 5.46 -6.97 2.74
CA ALA A 165 5.33 -8.32 3.29
C ALA A 165 6.64 -9.13 3.28
N GLU A 166 7.79 -8.50 3.52
CA GLU A 166 9.11 -9.13 3.44
C GLU A 166 9.20 -10.36 4.32
N THR A 167 8.69 -10.30 5.55
CA THR A 167 8.86 -11.39 6.52
C THR A 167 7.62 -12.29 6.68
N VAL A 168 6.59 -12.11 5.85
CA VAL A 168 5.31 -12.81 6.00
C VAL A 168 5.47 -14.33 6.06
N THR A 169 4.79 -14.98 6.99
CA THR A 169 4.86 -16.44 7.17
C THR A 169 3.79 -17.16 6.36
N GLN A 170 3.97 -18.47 6.14
CA GLN A 170 2.98 -19.31 5.45
C GLN A 170 1.59 -19.18 6.08
N ARG A 171 1.53 -19.13 7.42
CA ARG A 171 0.27 -18.97 8.16
C ARG A 171 -0.47 -17.71 7.72
N ASN A 172 0.20 -16.58 7.60
CA ASN A 172 -0.43 -15.32 7.20
C ASN A 172 -0.68 -15.25 5.69
N ILE A 173 0.14 -15.89 4.84
CA ILE A 173 -0.19 -16.06 3.41
C ILE A 173 -1.53 -16.81 3.25
N ASP A 174 -1.74 -17.88 4.02
CA ASP A 174 -2.98 -18.65 3.98
C ASP A 174 -4.19 -17.83 4.46
N ARG A 175 -4.02 -17.00 5.49
CA ARG A 175 -5.06 -16.07 5.98
C ARG A 175 -5.40 -14.99 4.94
N ILE A 176 -4.39 -14.39 4.31
CA ILE A 176 -4.58 -13.41 3.22
C ILE A 176 -5.39 -14.07 2.09
N LYS A 177 -5.02 -15.30 1.69
CA LYS A 177 -5.76 -16.05 0.66
C LYS A 177 -7.22 -16.30 1.06
N ALA A 178 -7.44 -16.75 2.29
CA ALA A 178 -8.77 -17.07 2.80
C ALA A 178 -9.72 -15.86 2.82
N LEU A 179 -9.17 -14.66 3.06
CA LEU A 179 -9.90 -13.39 3.03
C LEU A 179 -9.95 -12.73 1.64
N GLY A 180 -9.42 -13.38 0.60
CA GLY A 180 -9.43 -12.86 -0.77
C GLY A 180 -8.48 -11.69 -1.02
N GLY A 181 -7.47 -11.49 -0.17
CA GLY A 181 -6.47 -10.43 -0.31
C GLY A 181 -5.34 -10.77 -1.29
N GLY A 182 -4.54 -9.77 -1.62
CA GLY A 182 -3.31 -9.88 -2.38
C GLY A 182 -2.07 -9.40 -1.62
N ILE A 183 -0.92 -9.50 -2.27
CA ILE A 183 0.36 -8.96 -1.77
C ILE A 183 1.07 -8.25 -2.92
N ALA A 184 1.58 -7.05 -2.68
CA ALA A 184 2.49 -6.35 -3.59
C ALA A 184 3.90 -6.33 -3.00
N VAL A 185 4.86 -6.91 -3.71
CA VAL A 185 6.26 -7.03 -3.26
C VAL A 185 7.13 -6.03 -4.01
N GLN A 186 7.96 -5.28 -3.29
CA GLN A 186 8.89 -4.32 -3.87
C GLN A 186 10.34 -4.81 -3.75
N HIS A 187 11.21 -4.32 -4.64
CA HIS A 187 12.57 -4.88 -4.82
C HIS A 187 13.58 -4.47 -3.74
N ARG A 188 13.11 -4.11 -2.54
CA ARG A 188 13.95 -3.61 -1.43
C ARG A 188 15.07 -4.57 -1.05
N MET A 189 14.79 -5.87 -1.03
CA MET A 189 15.79 -6.88 -0.71
C MET A 189 16.96 -6.92 -1.71
N ALA A 190 16.81 -6.36 -2.92
CA ALA A 190 17.93 -6.19 -3.85
C ALA A 190 18.92 -5.10 -3.41
N PHE A 191 18.50 -4.15 -2.56
CA PHE A 191 19.31 -3.03 -2.08
C PHE A 191 19.65 -3.10 -0.60
N GLN A 192 18.75 -3.66 0.23
CA GLN A 192 18.89 -3.70 1.69
C GLN A 192 19.07 -5.14 2.24
N GLY A 193 19.27 -6.13 1.37
CA GLY A 193 19.40 -7.53 1.80
C GLY A 193 20.59 -7.79 2.72
N GLU A 194 21.66 -7.00 2.61
CA GLU A 194 22.84 -7.08 3.48
C GLU A 194 22.52 -6.61 4.90
N TYR A 195 21.83 -5.47 5.05
CA TYR A 195 21.37 -4.99 6.36
C TYR A 195 20.36 -5.94 7.00
N PHE A 196 19.45 -6.50 6.18
CA PHE A 196 18.54 -7.54 6.64
C PHE A 196 19.31 -8.77 7.15
N ALA A 197 20.35 -9.21 6.42
CA ALA A 197 21.18 -10.35 6.81
C ALA A 197 21.96 -10.10 8.12
N GLU A 198 22.51 -8.90 8.29
CA GLU A 198 23.22 -8.50 9.52
C GLU A 198 22.31 -8.56 10.74
N ARG A 199 21.05 -8.14 10.58
CA ARG A 199 20.08 -8.11 11.68
C ARG A 199 19.41 -9.43 11.97
N TYR A 200 18.84 -10.07 10.95
CA TYR A 200 17.96 -11.23 11.10
C TYR A 200 18.67 -12.55 10.76
N GLY A 201 19.90 -12.48 10.23
CA GLY A 201 20.72 -13.63 9.89
C GLY A 201 20.39 -14.22 8.52
N MET A 202 21.35 -14.98 7.98
CA MET A 202 21.23 -15.62 6.66
C MET A 202 20.09 -16.63 6.54
N GLU A 203 19.65 -17.21 7.66
CA GLU A 203 18.51 -18.11 7.61
C GLU A 203 17.22 -17.35 7.29
N ALA A 204 16.99 -16.18 7.89
CA ALA A 204 15.83 -15.35 7.56
C ALA A 204 15.87 -14.91 6.08
N VAL A 205 17.05 -14.50 5.57
CA VAL A 205 17.25 -14.09 4.16
C VAL A 205 16.75 -15.14 3.16
N ARG A 206 16.95 -16.43 3.45
CA ARG A 206 16.52 -17.53 2.56
C ARG A 206 15.02 -17.62 2.38
N HIS A 207 14.24 -16.99 3.24
CA HIS A 207 12.78 -17.03 3.23
C HIS A 207 12.13 -15.68 2.92
N THR A 208 12.89 -14.63 2.59
CA THR A 208 12.34 -13.25 2.39
C THR A 208 12.69 -12.62 1.03
N PRO A 209 11.73 -11.93 0.37
CA PRO A 209 10.29 -12.14 0.53
C PRO A 209 9.91 -13.54 0.00
N PRO A 210 8.97 -14.26 0.62
CA PRO A 210 8.62 -15.64 0.23
C PRO A 210 7.72 -15.71 -1.02
N VAL A 211 8.12 -15.06 -2.12
CA VAL A 211 7.33 -14.93 -3.36
C VAL A 211 6.88 -16.28 -3.92
N THR A 212 7.77 -17.29 -3.91
CA THR A 212 7.41 -18.64 -4.38
C THR A 212 6.24 -19.22 -3.58
N ARG A 213 6.24 -19.06 -2.25
CA ARG A 213 5.14 -19.56 -1.40
C ARG A 213 3.85 -18.79 -1.66
N MET A 214 3.93 -17.48 -1.84
CA MET A 214 2.75 -16.65 -2.18
C MET A 214 2.08 -17.14 -3.47
N LEU A 215 2.90 -17.42 -4.50
CA LEU A 215 2.44 -17.94 -5.80
C LEU A 215 1.88 -19.36 -5.69
N GLU A 216 2.53 -20.25 -4.95
CA GLU A 216 2.09 -21.63 -4.73
C GLU A 216 0.76 -21.71 -3.96
N THR A 217 0.54 -20.85 -2.96
CA THR A 217 -0.75 -20.71 -2.27
C THR A 217 -1.84 -20.08 -3.17
N GLY A 218 -1.44 -19.46 -4.28
CA GLY A 218 -2.35 -18.81 -5.23
C GLY A 218 -2.88 -17.46 -4.73
N VAL A 219 -2.13 -16.76 -3.89
CA VAL A 219 -2.39 -15.35 -3.56
C VAL A 219 -2.05 -14.50 -4.78
N PRO A 220 -2.87 -13.50 -5.17
CA PRO A 220 -2.49 -12.53 -6.19
C PRO A 220 -1.23 -11.76 -5.76
N VAL A 221 -0.16 -11.84 -6.55
CA VAL A 221 1.10 -11.14 -6.29
C VAL A 221 1.35 -10.05 -7.34
N GLY A 222 1.52 -8.82 -6.87
CA GLY A 222 2.02 -7.69 -7.67
C GLY A 222 3.50 -7.44 -7.40
N LEU A 223 4.20 -6.88 -8.38
CA LEU A 223 5.59 -6.41 -8.20
C LEU A 223 5.64 -4.90 -8.35
N GLY A 224 6.45 -4.25 -7.52
CA GLY A 224 6.58 -2.80 -7.51
C GLY A 224 7.99 -2.32 -7.19
N THR A 225 8.17 -1.00 -7.26
CA THR A 225 9.46 -0.39 -6.98
C THR A 225 9.54 0.34 -5.65
N ASP A 226 8.41 0.70 -5.05
CA ASP A 226 8.36 1.68 -3.95
C ASP A 226 9.19 2.94 -4.28
N ALA A 227 8.87 3.56 -5.41
CA ALA A 227 9.72 4.53 -6.10
C ALA A 227 10.18 5.74 -5.24
N THR A 228 11.20 6.45 -5.75
CA THR A 228 11.78 7.72 -5.25
C THR A 228 11.60 8.05 -3.77
N ARG A 229 12.31 7.34 -2.90
CA ARG A 229 12.83 7.93 -1.66
C ARG A 229 13.98 8.88 -2.01
N GLY A 230 13.65 10.03 -2.57
CA GLY A 230 14.60 11.11 -2.84
C GLY A 230 14.98 11.93 -1.60
N GLY A 231 14.68 11.44 -0.39
CA GLY A 231 14.73 12.23 0.85
C GLY A 231 15.41 11.56 2.04
N GLU A 232 16.14 10.46 1.85
CA GLU A 232 16.93 9.81 2.90
C GLU A 232 18.38 9.61 2.43
N LEU A 233 19.05 10.74 2.18
CA LEU A 233 20.51 10.85 2.16
C LEU A 233 20.94 11.79 3.29
#